data_AF-A0A350UYG4-F1
#
_entry.id   AF-A0A350UYG4-F1
#
_cell.length_a   1.000
_cell.length_b   1.000
_cell.length_c   1.000
_cell.angle_alpha   90.00
_cell.angle_beta   90.00
_cell.angle_gamma   90.00
#
_symmetry.space_group_name_H-M   'P 1'
#
loop_
_entity.id
_entity.type
_entity.pdbx_description
1 polymer ?
#
loop_
_entity_poly.entity_id
_entity_poly.type
_entity_poly.pdbx_seq_one_letter_code
_entity_poly.pdbx_strand_id
1 'polypeptide(L)'
;LALARIEDRVKKGGHNIPNNVVIRRYTRSLENLVNIFIPICNEWSIFDNSTDKMNLIAEGTRLSNSLILDNQQWEQIYAYKS
;
A
#
# COMPACT_ATOMS: atom_id res chain seq x y z
N LEU A 1 -6.97 -8.02 7.17
CA LEU A 1 -6.67 -9.18 6.29
C LEU A 1 -5.21 -9.64 6.33
N ALA A 2 -4.23 -8.74 6.21
CA ALA A 2 -2.80 -9.09 6.18
C ALA A 2 -2.29 -9.79 7.45
N LEU A 3 -2.61 -9.28 8.65
CA LEU A 3 -2.20 -9.89 9.93
C LEU A 3 -2.87 -11.25 10.16
N ALA A 4 -4.18 -11.37 9.87
CA ALA A 4 -4.90 -12.64 9.99
C ALA A 4 -4.33 -13.73 9.06
N ARG A 5 -3.89 -13.37 7.84
CA ARG A 5 -3.20 -14.31 6.92
C ARG A 5 -1.82 -14.73 7.44
N ILE A 6 -1.13 -13.86 8.18
CA ILE A 6 0.15 -14.20 8.82
C ILE A 6 -0.10 -15.20 9.96
N GLU A 7 -1.09 -14.94 10.81
CA GLU A 7 -1.49 -15.86 11.89
C GLU A 7 -1.88 -17.25 11.36
N ASP A 8 -2.64 -17.33 10.27
CA ASP A 8 -2.99 -18.61 9.63
C ASP A 8 -1.77 -19.36 9.07
N ARG A 9 -0.75 -18.65 8.57
CA ARG A 9 0.51 -19.27 8.14
C ARG A 9 1.32 -19.77 9.33
N VAL A 10 1.34 -19.05 10.44
CA VAL A 10 2.01 -19.46 11.67
C VAL A 10 1.34 -20.72 12.24
N LYS A 11 0.00 -20.77 12.26
CA LYS A 11 -0.76 -21.98 12.64
C LYS A 11 -0.44 -23.20 11.76
N LYS A 12 -0.07 -22.98 10.49
CA LYS A 12 0.34 -24.01 9.52
C LYS A 12 1.84 -24.36 9.57
N GLY A 13 2.57 -23.90 10.59
CA GLY A 13 3.99 -24.25 10.80
C GLY A 13 5.01 -23.28 10.17
N GLY A 14 4.58 -22.10 9.72
CA GLY A 14 5.46 -21.06 9.20
C GLY A 14 6.17 -20.25 10.30
N HIS A 15 7.28 -19.58 9.94
CA HIS A 15 8.02 -18.70 10.86
C HIS A 15 7.17 -17.47 11.24
N ASN A 16 7.05 -17.19 12.54
CA ASN A 16 6.27 -16.05 13.02
C ASN A 16 7.02 -14.74 12.78
N ILE A 17 6.39 -13.78 12.08
CA ILE A 17 6.88 -12.41 11.99
C ILE A 17 6.07 -11.59 13.00
N PRO A 18 6.72 -10.96 14.00
CA PRO A 18 6.01 -10.15 14.98
C PRO A 18 5.13 -9.06 14.34
N ASN A 19 3.91 -8.90 14.85
CA ASN A 19 2.92 -7.94 14.30
C ASN A 19 3.46 -6.51 14.23
N ASN A 20 4.26 -6.09 15.21
CA ASN A 20 4.92 -4.78 15.23
C ASN A 20 5.90 -4.59 14.04
N VAL A 21 6.58 -5.66 13.60
CA VAL A 21 7.47 -5.62 12.43
C VAL A 21 6.66 -5.44 11.16
N VAL A 22 5.52 -6.12 11.05
CA VAL A 22 4.61 -6.01 9.89
C VAL A 22 4.04 -4.60 9.79
N ILE A 23 3.50 -4.06 10.88
CA ILE A 23 2.93 -2.71 10.95
C ILE A 23 3.98 -1.67 10.57
N ARG A 24 5.18 -1.72 11.20
CA ARG A 24 6.27 -0.78 10.92
C ARG A 24 6.69 -0.82 9.44
N ARG A 25 6.80 -2.02 8.85
CA ARG A 25 7.16 -2.16 7.43
C ARG A 25 6.07 -1.60 6.53
N TYR A 26 4.80 -1.84 6.85
CA TYR A 26 3.69 -1.32 6.07
C TYR A 26 3.67 0.21 6.06
N THR A 27 3.78 0.85 7.23
CA THR A 27 3.88 2.31 7.36
C THR A 27 5.03 2.88 6.54
N ARG A 28 6.24 2.31 6.67
CA ARG A 28 7.41 2.75 5.90
C ARG A 28 7.24 2.56 4.40
N SER A 29 6.51 1.54 3.96
CA SER A 29 6.21 1.37 2.53
C SER A 29 5.30 2.48 2.00
N LEU A 30 4.31 2.94 2.77
CA LEU A 30 3.44 4.06 2.38
C LEU A 30 4.22 5.38 2.33
N GLU A 31 5.07 5.63 3.33
CA GLU A 31 5.97 6.80 3.33
C GLU A 31 6.87 6.80 2.08
N ASN A 32 7.49 5.67 1.77
CA ASN A 32 8.32 5.54 0.56
C ASN A 32 7.51 5.68 -0.73
N LEU A 33 6.28 5.14 -0.77
CA LEU A 33 5.38 5.26 -1.91
C LEU A 33 5.14 6.72 -2.27
N VAL A 34 4.72 7.52 -1.29
CA VAL A 34 4.31 8.91 -1.53
C VAL A 34 5.51 9.84 -1.72
N ASN A 35 6.60 9.63 -0.97
CA ASN A 35 7.73 10.56 -0.94
C ASN A 35 8.85 10.20 -1.92
N ILE A 36 8.98 8.93 -2.32
CA ILE A 36 10.09 8.45 -3.16
C ILE A 36 9.57 7.91 -4.48
N PHE A 37 8.66 6.93 -4.47
CA PHE A 37 8.30 6.20 -5.68
C PHE A 37 7.41 7.02 -6.64
N ILE A 38 6.33 7.63 -6.13
CA ILE A 38 5.44 8.46 -6.96
C ILE A 38 6.20 9.58 -7.68
N PRO A 39 7.12 10.34 -7.02
CA PRO A 39 7.87 11.41 -7.69
C PRO A 39 8.90 10.96 -8.75
N ILE A 40 9.46 9.75 -8.63
CA ILE A 40 10.54 9.30 -9.52
C ILE A 40 10.06 8.42 -10.68
N CYS A 41 8.91 7.77 -10.52
CA CYS A 41 8.35 6.88 -11.55
C CYS A 41 7.80 7.69 -12.73
N ASN A 42 8.05 7.18 -13.95
CA ASN A 42 7.43 7.71 -15.16
C ASN A 42 5.92 7.47 -15.17
N GLU A 43 5.50 6.30 -14.70
CA GLU A 43 4.11 5.86 -14.60
C GLU A 43 3.95 5.04 -13.31
N TRP A 44 2.80 5.14 -12.66
CA TRP A 44 2.47 4.37 -11.47
C TRP A 44 0.96 4.15 -11.37
N SER A 45 0.57 3.02 -10.77
CA SER A 45 -0.82 2.68 -10.45
C SER A 45 -0.86 2.02 -9.08
N ILE A 46 -1.83 2.40 -8.25
CA ILE A 46 -1.99 1.90 -6.88
C ILE A 46 -3.32 1.17 -6.79
N PHE A 47 -3.29 -0.06 -6.29
CA PHE A 47 -4.46 -0.91 -6.19
C PHE A 47 -4.69 -1.37 -4.76
N ASP A 48 -5.95 -1.40 -4.35
CA ASP A 48 -6.39 -2.13 -3.17
C ASP A 48 -6.65 -3.60 -3.53
N ASN A 49 -6.03 -4.50 -2.78
CA ASN A 49 -6.20 -5.95 -2.87
C ASN A 49 -6.75 -6.57 -1.57
N SER A 50 -7.41 -5.74 -0.75
CA SER A 50 -8.06 -6.15 0.50
C SER A 50 -9.30 -7.01 0.27
N THR A 51 -9.81 -7.10 -0.96
CA THR A 51 -10.89 -8.00 -1.36
C THR A 51 -10.44 -8.90 -2.52
N ASP A 52 -11.31 -9.81 -2.97
CA ASP A 52 -11.01 -10.64 -4.15
C ASP A 52 -10.94 -9.84 -5.45
N LYS A 53 -11.46 -8.61 -5.47
CA LYS A 53 -11.32 -7.69 -6.59
C LYS A 53 -10.18 -6.72 -6.34
N MET A 54 -9.35 -6.55 -7.36
CA MET A 54 -8.29 -5.54 -7.38
C MET A 54 -8.91 -4.21 -7.80
N ASN A 55 -9.02 -3.28 -6.87
CA ASN A 55 -9.64 -1.97 -7.10
C ASN A 55 -8.54 -0.93 -7.32
N LEU A 56 -8.57 -0.21 -8.44
CA LEU A 56 -7.63 0.88 -8.71
C LEU A 56 -8.00 2.08 -7.83
N ILE A 57 -7.04 2.54 -7.03
CA ILE A 57 -7.19 3.71 -6.13
C ILE A 57 -6.82 4.98 -6.88
N ALA A 58 -5.63 4.98 -7.49
CA ALA A 58 -5.10 6.11 -8.25
C ALA A 58 -4.03 5.64 -9.22
N GLU A 59 -3.85 6.39 -10.31
CA GLU A 59 -2.75 6.22 -11.24
C GLU A 59 -2.24 7.57 -11.74
N GLY A 60 -1.00 7.60 -12.20
CA GLY A 60 -0.41 8.83 -12.67
C GLY A 60 0.79 8.60 -13.57
N THR A 61 1.08 9.62 -14.37
CA THR A 61 2.32 9.70 -15.12
C THR A 61 3.09 10.93 -14.65
N ARG A 62 4.40 10.95 -14.91
CA ARG A 62 5.24 12.12 -14.58
C ARG A 62 4.88 13.37 -15.39
N LEU A 63 4.21 13.20 -16.53
CA LEU A 63 3.92 14.27 -17.50
C LEU A 63 2.51 14.85 -17.35
N SER A 64 1.63 14.20 -16.59
CA SER A 64 0.22 14.56 -16.46
C SER A 64 -0.22 14.58 -15.00
N ASN A 65 -1.38 15.19 -14.75
CA ASN A 65 -2.04 15.06 -13.45
C ASN A 65 -2.41 13.60 -13.19
N SER A 66 -2.38 13.20 -11.91
CA SER A 66 -2.82 11.88 -11.47
C SER A 66 -4.34 11.76 -11.55
N LEU A 67 -4.82 10.59 -11.95
CA LEU A 67 -6.22 10.18 -11.88
C LEU A 67 -6.45 9.51 -10.52
N ILE A 68 -7.32 10.09 -9.70
CA ILE A 68 -7.73 9.55 -8.41
C ILE A 68 -9.15 9.00 -8.57
N LEU A 69 -9.34 7.70 -8.33
CA LEU A 69 -10.62 7.00 -8.47
C LEU A 69 -11.28 6.77 -7.10
N ASP A 70 -10.49 6.56 -6.05
CA ASP A 70 -10.95 6.43 -4.68
C ASP A 70 -10.27 7.48 -3.80
N ASN A 71 -10.96 8.61 -3.59
CA ASN A 71 -10.44 9.70 -2.77
C ASN A 71 -10.22 9.30 -1.31
N GLN A 72 -11.08 8.46 -0.74
CA GLN A 72 -11.00 8.11 0.66
C GLN A 72 -9.73 7.29 0.94
N GLN A 73 -9.47 6.27 0.11
CA GLN A 73 -8.25 5.47 0.25
C GLN A 73 -7.01 6.26 -0.14
N TRP A 74 -7.13 7.14 -1.15
CA TRP A 74 -6.04 8.02 -1.54
C TRP A 74 -5.62 8.95 -0.40
N GLU A 75 -6.56 9.61 0.28
CA GLU A 75 -6.27 10.48 1.44
C GLU A 75 -5.58 9.71 2.57
N GLN A 76 -5.99 8.47 2.83
CA GLN A 76 -5.34 7.61 3.83
C GLN A 76 -3.89 7.29 3.46
N ILE A 77 -3.59 7.06 2.19
CA ILE A 77 -2.21 6.86 1.70
C ILE A 77 -1.43 8.17 1.78
N TYR A 78 -2.02 9.27 1.32
CA TYR A 78 -1.36 10.56 1.23
C TYR A 78 -1.12 11.22 2.60
N ALA A 79 -1.81 10.76 3.66
CA ALA A 79 -1.53 11.14 5.04
C ALA A 79 -0.11 10.77 5.51
N TYR A 80 0.59 9.87 4.79
CA TYR A 80 1.99 9.52 5.04
C TYR A 80 2.99 10.39 4.28
N LYS A 81 2.52 11.43 3.59
CA LYS A 81 3.39 12.46 3.01
C LYS A 81 3.96 13.33 4.13
N SER A 82 5.28 13.41 4.20
CA SER A 82 6.04 14.25 5.14
C SER A 82 6.28 15.65 4.61
#